data_AF-A0A1V6IQ83-F1
#
_entry.id   AF-A0A1V6IQ83-F1
#
_cell.length_a   1.000
_cell.length_b   1.000
_cell.length_c   1.000
_cell.angle_alpha   90.00
_cell.angle_beta   90.00
_cell.angle_gamma   90.00
#
_symmetry.space_group_name_H-M   'P 1'
#
loop_
_entity.id
_entity.type
_entity.pdbx_description
1 polymer ?
#
loop_
_entity_poly.entity_id
_entity_poly.type
_entity_poly.pdbx_seq_one_letter_code
_entity_poly.pdbx_strand_id
1 'polypeptide(L)'
;MKKFLSFLIFVVIAFSIISPISSDENILYKLDEDYLFKDISFDQNLNNLFLAGEIKGSNNSFIIKSKDGNYLREVIIDNFKVSKIINDKFSSVYAIGASEDNQNKIIKFTSGLNKRWETKIHFSDMDIITSFIVNENQEVIVIGYSTFKRSSDSFIIRINQNGEIISEKILDISPYERPYKIIEDYEGNFYLTGESKDMNFDIFVCKLSNDFDVLWIDYYDNNNWVDGGLGLELVDGNLIAAGYSGKEGWYVFDTVFIEYSKEGNVTSFTRKSFSGGSDWIKEFKRNNDHYYLILIDLLTGKEYSMKLDYYFDVVKKVEISKDEIPIKIIKINNDIYFVFQKENVIFAQYL
;
A
#
# COMPACT_ATOMS: atom_id res chain seq x y z
N MET A 1 -7.23 47.12 -52.57
CA MET A 1 -6.50 46.43 -51.48
C MET A 1 -7.14 46.76 -50.14
N LYS A 2 -7.96 45.87 -49.58
CA LYS A 2 -8.12 45.68 -48.13
C LYS A 2 -8.77 44.31 -47.94
N LYS A 3 -8.10 43.49 -47.14
CA LYS A 3 -8.20 42.04 -47.05
C LYS A 3 -9.49 41.60 -46.33
N PHE A 4 -10.00 40.45 -46.78
CA PHE A 4 -10.89 39.55 -46.06
C PHE A 4 -10.40 39.28 -44.64
N LEU A 5 -11.32 39.21 -43.69
CA LEU A 5 -11.15 38.37 -42.50
C LEU A 5 -12.45 37.59 -42.28
N SER A 6 -12.42 36.34 -42.73
CA SER A 6 -13.44 35.31 -42.51
C SER A 6 -13.40 34.89 -41.04
N PHE A 7 -14.56 34.91 -40.37
CA PHE A 7 -14.72 34.41 -39.01
C PHE A 7 -15.05 32.92 -39.11
N LEU A 8 -14.03 32.07 -38.93
CA LEU A 8 -14.21 30.62 -38.85
C LEU A 8 -14.56 30.26 -37.40
N ILE A 9 -15.83 29.94 -37.14
CA ILE A 9 -16.26 29.36 -35.86
C ILE A 9 -15.93 27.87 -35.91
N PHE A 10 -14.96 27.44 -35.11
CA PHE A 10 -14.70 26.02 -34.86
C PHE A 10 -15.71 25.54 -33.81
N VAL A 11 -16.75 24.84 -34.27
CA VAL A 11 -17.62 24.05 -33.38
C VAL A 11 -16.95 22.70 -33.19
N VAL A 12 -16.29 22.50 -32.04
CA VAL A 12 -15.85 21.17 -31.62
C VAL A 12 -17.07 20.44 -31.07
N ILE A 13 -17.69 19.60 -31.91
CA ILE A 13 -18.72 18.66 -31.47
C ILE A 13 -17.97 17.44 -30.93
N ALA A 14 -17.75 17.40 -29.61
CA ALA A 14 -17.33 16.18 -28.94
C ALA A 14 -18.55 15.26 -28.82
N PHE A 15 -18.63 14.24 -29.68
CA PHE A 15 -19.56 13.13 -29.52
C PHE A 15 -19.04 12.22 -28.40
N SER A 16 -19.62 12.28 -27.21
CA SER A 16 -19.51 11.20 -26.22
C SER A 16 -20.59 10.16 -26.50
N ILE A 17 -20.34 9.28 -27.47
CA ILE A 17 -21.10 8.03 -27.58
C ILE A 17 -20.43 7.04 -26.62
N ILE A 18 -20.93 6.98 -25.39
CA ILE A 18 -20.64 5.87 -24.49
C ILE A 18 -21.47 4.68 -25.00
N SER A 19 -20.84 3.82 -25.80
CA SER A 19 -21.30 2.45 -25.95
C SER A 19 -21.16 1.74 -24.60
N PRO A 20 -22.08 0.83 -24.22
CA PRO A 20 -21.90 0.03 -23.03
C PRO A 20 -20.78 -0.97 -23.33
N ILE A 21 -19.60 -0.74 -22.74
CA ILE A 21 -18.46 -1.63 -22.92
C ILE A 21 -18.66 -2.82 -21.99
N SER A 22 -19.02 -3.96 -22.58
CA SER A 22 -18.79 -5.27 -22.00
C SER A 22 -17.32 -5.65 -22.19
N SER A 23 -16.48 -5.34 -21.21
CA SER A 23 -15.23 -6.04 -20.91
C SER A 23 -14.92 -5.78 -19.45
N ASP A 24 -14.53 -6.82 -18.70
CA ASP A 24 -14.28 -6.81 -17.24
C ASP A 24 -13.12 -5.89 -16.77
N GLU A 25 -12.66 -4.98 -17.63
CA GLU A 25 -11.59 -4.01 -17.43
C GLU A 25 -12.14 -2.59 -17.54
N ASN A 26 -12.10 -1.85 -16.43
CA ASN A 26 -12.50 -0.44 -16.39
C ASN A 26 -11.25 0.43 -16.43
N ILE A 27 -11.02 1.13 -17.55
CA ILE A 27 -9.94 2.12 -17.66
C ILE A 27 -10.16 3.22 -16.62
N LEU A 28 -9.21 3.40 -15.71
CA LEU A 28 -9.24 4.43 -14.68
C LEU A 28 -8.61 5.73 -15.17
N TYR A 29 -7.49 5.65 -15.90
CA TYR A 29 -6.78 6.81 -16.41
C TYR A 29 -5.77 6.41 -17.50
N LYS A 30 -5.43 7.33 -18.40
CA LYS A 30 -4.30 7.19 -19.34
C LYS A 30 -3.29 8.30 -19.08
N LEU A 31 -2.08 7.93 -18.69
CA LEU A 31 -1.00 8.86 -18.40
C LEU A 31 -0.27 9.29 -19.67
N ASP A 32 0.35 10.45 -19.61
CA ASP A 32 1.33 10.86 -20.62
C ASP A 32 2.60 9.99 -20.51
N GLU A 33 3.31 9.84 -21.64
CA GLU A 33 4.47 8.95 -21.72
C GLU A 33 5.64 9.38 -20.83
N ASP A 34 5.70 10.66 -20.44
CA ASP A 34 6.76 11.20 -19.57
C ASP A 34 6.57 10.83 -18.09
N TYR A 35 5.47 10.16 -17.74
CA TYR A 35 5.12 9.80 -16.37
C TYR A 35 5.40 8.33 -16.05
N LEU A 36 6.09 8.12 -14.92
CA LEU A 36 6.34 6.81 -14.31
C LEU A 36 5.37 6.66 -13.14
N PHE A 37 4.27 5.94 -13.36
CA PHE A 37 3.29 5.65 -12.33
C PHE A 37 3.87 4.85 -11.17
N LYS A 38 3.43 5.14 -9.93
CA LYS A 38 3.89 4.46 -8.72
C LYS A 38 2.76 3.94 -7.85
N ASP A 39 1.79 4.79 -7.54
CA ASP A 39 0.72 4.43 -6.62
C ASP A 39 -0.54 5.25 -6.88
N ILE A 40 -1.64 4.76 -6.36
CA ILE A 40 -2.97 5.34 -6.53
C ILE A 40 -3.79 5.27 -5.25
N SER A 41 -4.67 6.24 -5.08
CA SER A 41 -5.67 6.22 -4.03
C SER A 41 -7.01 6.71 -4.53
N PHE A 42 -8.08 6.15 -3.98
CA PHE A 42 -9.45 6.50 -4.33
C PHE A 42 -10.15 7.09 -3.11
N ASP A 43 -10.67 8.30 -3.28
CA ASP A 43 -11.45 9.01 -2.28
C ASP A 43 -12.95 8.74 -2.50
N GLN A 44 -13.49 7.90 -1.62
CA GLN A 44 -14.89 7.46 -1.61
C GLN A 44 -15.87 8.62 -1.47
N ASN A 45 -15.52 9.66 -0.69
CA ASN A 45 -16.46 10.73 -0.37
C ASN A 45 -16.71 11.65 -1.56
N LEU A 46 -15.68 11.90 -2.36
CA LEU A 46 -15.76 12.83 -3.48
C LEU A 46 -15.81 12.13 -4.84
N ASN A 47 -15.66 10.79 -4.85
CA ASN A 47 -15.46 9.97 -6.04
C ASN A 47 -14.33 10.54 -6.91
N ASN A 48 -13.16 10.76 -6.30
CA ASN A 48 -11.96 11.23 -6.98
C ASN A 48 -10.86 10.17 -6.89
N LEU A 49 -10.06 10.10 -7.93
CA LEU A 49 -8.87 9.29 -8.01
C LEU A 49 -7.64 10.19 -7.92
N PHE A 50 -6.64 9.75 -7.17
CA PHE A 50 -5.35 10.42 -7.06
C PHE A 50 -4.26 9.47 -7.53
N LEU A 51 -3.60 9.83 -8.62
CA LEU A 51 -2.52 9.05 -9.21
C LEU A 51 -1.20 9.74 -8.89
N ALA A 52 -0.24 9.00 -8.38
CA ALA A 52 1.07 9.53 -8.04
C ALA A 52 2.17 8.78 -8.77
N GLY A 53 3.21 9.50 -9.16
CA GLY A 53 4.35 8.93 -9.85
C GLY A 53 5.50 9.91 -9.99
N GLU A 54 6.50 9.51 -10.75
CA GLU A 54 7.70 10.30 -11.04
C GLU A 54 7.67 10.84 -12.47
N ILE A 55 8.34 11.97 -12.70
CA ILE A 55 8.53 12.52 -14.04
C ILE A 55 9.87 12.03 -14.61
N LYS A 56 9.83 11.36 -15.77
CA LYS A 56 11.02 10.78 -16.44
C LYS A 56 12.10 11.84 -16.62
N GLY A 57 13.35 11.46 -16.34
CA GLY A 57 14.51 12.34 -16.51
C GLY A 57 14.60 13.49 -15.49
N SER A 58 13.79 13.49 -14.43
CA SER A 58 13.84 14.51 -13.37
C SER A 58 13.86 13.88 -11.97
N ASN A 59 14.09 14.70 -10.94
CA ASN A 59 13.93 14.33 -9.53
C ASN A 59 12.56 14.69 -8.96
N ASN A 60 11.57 14.90 -9.82
CA ASN A 60 10.25 15.38 -9.44
C ASN A 60 9.22 14.26 -9.45
N SER A 61 8.19 14.43 -8.62
CA SER A 61 6.97 13.62 -8.63
C SER A 61 5.78 14.43 -9.09
N PHE A 62 4.76 13.75 -9.61
CA PHE A 62 3.45 14.32 -9.88
C PHE A 62 2.40 13.68 -8.96
N ILE A 63 1.34 14.44 -8.69
CA ILE A 63 0.06 13.90 -8.24
C ILE A 63 -1.03 14.46 -9.15
N ILE A 64 -1.73 13.58 -9.86
CA ILE A 64 -2.89 13.92 -10.67
C ILE A 64 -4.15 13.58 -9.89
N LYS A 65 -5.06 14.54 -9.81
CA LYS A 65 -6.44 14.33 -9.42
C LYS A 65 -7.29 14.11 -10.68
N SER A 66 -8.05 13.03 -10.71
CA SER A 66 -9.01 12.76 -11.76
C SER A 66 -10.36 12.32 -11.19
N LYS A 67 -11.39 12.36 -12.03
CA LYS A 67 -12.74 11.87 -11.71
C LYS A 67 -13.35 11.23 -12.95
N ASP A 68 -13.79 9.98 -12.81
CA ASP A 68 -14.38 9.20 -13.90
C ASP A 68 -13.49 9.20 -15.16
N GLY A 69 -12.18 9.07 -14.98
CA GLY A 69 -11.17 9.11 -16.05
C GLY A 69 -10.78 10.51 -16.55
N ASN A 70 -11.46 11.57 -16.11
CA ASN A 70 -11.20 12.94 -16.56
C ASN A 70 -10.18 13.64 -15.66
N TYR A 71 -9.19 14.29 -16.28
CA TYR A 71 -8.25 15.17 -15.59
C TYR A 71 -8.98 16.31 -14.85
N LEU A 72 -8.62 16.57 -13.60
CA LEU A 72 -9.11 17.73 -12.85
C LEU A 72 -7.99 18.69 -12.46
N ARG A 73 -6.88 18.17 -11.94
CA ARG A 73 -5.74 18.98 -11.49
C ARG A 73 -4.48 18.13 -11.39
N GLU A 74 -3.33 18.78 -11.52
CA GLU A 74 -2.03 18.21 -11.20
C GLU A 74 -1.27 19.11 -10.20
N VAL A 75 -0.39 18.50 -9.43
CA VAL A 75 0.69 19.17 -8.73
C VAL A 75 2.01 18.45 -9.02
N ILE A 76 3.06 19.23 -9.28
CA ILE A 76 4.44 18.73 -9.37
C ILE A 76 5.11 19.03 -8.03
N ILE A 77 5.83 18.04 -7.51
CA ILE A 77 6.59 18.13 -6.25
C ILE A 77 8.06 18.05 -6.62
N ASP A 78 8.78 19.15 -6.43
CA ASP A 78 10.19 19.25 -6.75
C ASP A 78 11.06 18.45 -5.77
N ASN A 79 12.10 17.79 -6.30
CA ASN A 79 13.06 17.00 -5.53
C ASN A 79 12.39 16.05 -4.52
N PHE A 80 11.47 15.23 -5.04
CA PHE A 80 10.72 14.25 -4.28
C PHE A 80 10.36 13.07 -5.18
N LYS A 81 10.59 11.86 -4.67
CA LYS A 81 10.23 10.59 -5.29
C LYS A 81 9.16 9.92 -4.44
N VAL A 82 7.92 10.00 -4.90
CA VAL A 82 6.77 9.41 -4.22
C VAL A 82 6.85 7.88 -4.25
N SER A 83 6.60 7.26 -3.11
CA SER A 83 6.49 5.80 -2.98
C SER A 83 5.06 5.35 -2.75
N LYS A 84 4.27 6.09 -1.97
CA LYS A 84 2.89 5.73 -1.64
C LYS A 84 2.00 6.95 -1.47
N ILE A 85 0.75 6.83 -1.89
CA ILE A 85 -0.31 7.84 -1.73
C ILE A 85 -1.55 7.20 -1.09
N ILE A 86 -2.16 7.91 -0.14
CA ILE A 86 -3.45 7.53 0.46
C ILE A 86 -4.34 8.76 0.66
N ASN A 87 -5.63 8.51 0.87
CA ASN A 87 -6.59 9.49 1.35
C ASN A 87 -7.08 9.12 2.75
N ASP A 88 -7.39 10.13 3.56
CA ASP A 88 -8.13 9.92 4.81
C ASP A 88 -9.65 10.01 4.59
N LYS A 89 -10.44 9.69 5.62
CA LYS A 89 -11.90 9.81 5.60
C LYS A 89 -12.42 11.25 5.47
N PHE A 90 -11.56 12.26 5.55
CA PHE A 90 -11.88 13.68 5.37
C PHE A 90 -11.42 14.19 3.99
N SER A 91 -11.04 13.28 3.09
CA SER A 91 -10.57 13.57 1.74
C SER A 91 -9.24 14.35 1.67
N SER A 92 -8.48 14.42 2.76
CA SER A 92 -7.07 14.86 2.67
C SER A 92 -6.26 13.82 1.90
N VAL A 93 -5.20 14.27 1.24
CA VAL A 93 -4.31 13.41 0.46
C VAL A 93 -2.94 13.41 1.15
N TYR A 94 -2.34 12.23 1.32
CA TYR A 94 -1.03 12.07 1.93
C TYR A 94 -0.13 11.34 0.96
N ALA A 95 1.03 11.93 0.66
CA ALA A 95 2.07 11.31 -0.16
C ALA A 95 3.34 11.16 0.67
N ILE A 96 3.90 9.95 0.69
CA ILE A 96 5.17 9.65 1.34
C ILE A 96 6.19 9.25 0.28
N GLY A 97 7.46 9.55 0.54
CA GLY A 97 8.55 9.34 -0.40
C GLY A 97 9.86 9.89 0.13
N ALA A 98 10.87 10.00 -0.73
CA ALA A 98 12.19 10.51 -0.36
C ALA A 98 12.68 11.57 -1.34
N SER A 99 13.50 12.51 -0.88
CA SER A 99 14.28 13.38 -1.77
C SER A 99 15.56 12.70 -2.26
N GLU A 100 16.26 13.32 -3.20
CA GLU A 100 17.51 12.81 -3.80
C GLU A 100 18.61 12.50 -2.77
N ASP A 101 18.63 13.23 -1.66
CA ASP A 101 19.52 13.01 -0.51
C ASP A 101 19.04 11.89 0.43
N ASN A 102 18.09 11.06 -0.02
CA ASN A 102 17.43 9.99 0.74
C ASN A 102 16.73 10.46 2.02
N GLN A 103 16.42 11.76 2.14
CA GLN A 103 15.60 12.24 3.26
C GLN A 103 14.14 11.86 3.02
N ASN A 104 13.63 10.98 3.87
CA ASN A 104 12.23 10.58 3.85
C ASN A 104 11.33 11.76 4.25
N LYS A 105 10.18 11.91 3.56
CA LYS A 105 9.20 12.96 3.81
C LYS A 105 7.80 12.45 3.61
N ILE A 106 6.87 12.99 4.40
CA ILE A 106 5.44 12.90 4.15
C ILE A 106 4.86 14.29 3.92
N ILE A 107 3.96 14.40 2.95
CA ILE A 107 3.34 15.65 2.54
C ILE A 107 1.83 15.47 2.59
N LYS A 108 1.15 16.38 3.30
CA LYS A 108 -0.31 16.45 3.31
C LYS A 108 -0.81 17.53 2.36
N PHE A 109 -1.82 17.17 1.58
CA PHE A 109 -2.58 18.07 0.73
C PHE A 109 -4.06 18.06 1.12
N THR A 110 -4.76 19.13 0.76
CA THR A 110 -6.23 19.12 0.67
C THR A 110 -6.71 18.17 -0.43
N SER A 111 -8.01 17.84 -0.42
CA SER A 111 -8.69 17.16 -1.54
C SER A 111 -8.56 17.90 -2.88
N GLY A 112 -8.25 19.21 -2.84
CA GLY A 112 -7.96 20.03 -4.00
C GLY A 112 -6.50 20.03 -4.43
N LEU A 113 -5.60 19.23 -3.83
CA LEU A 113 -4.15 19.24 -4.08
C LEU A 113 -3.40 20.54 -3.71
N ASN A 114 -3.95 21.35 -2.80
CA ASN A 114 -3.16 22.40 -2.14
C ASN A 114 -2.36 21.81 -0.98
N LYS A 115 -1.03 22.01 -0.97
CA LYS A 115 -0.13 21.57 0.12
C LYS A 115 -0.53 22.25 1.43
N ARG A 116 -0.67 21.46 2.50
CA ARG A 116 -0.93 21.93 3.86
C ARG A 116 0.35 22.03 4.66
N TRP A 117 1.11 20.93 4.67
CA TRP A 117 2.38 20.82 5.36
C TRP A 117 3.21 19.70 4.72
N GLU A 118 4.50 19.71 5.04
CA GLU A 118 5.42 18.62 4.80
C GLU A 118 6.24 18.38 6.07
N THR A 119 6.50 17.11 6.37
CA THR A 119 7.27 16.69 7.55
C THR A 119 8.40 15.81 7.07
N LYS A 120 9.63 16.18 7.44
CA LYS A 120 10.79 15.32 7.25
C LYS A 120 10.76 14.21 8.30
N ILE A 121 10.97 12.98 7.85
CA ILE A 121 11.05 11.80 8.69
C ILE A 121 12.52 11.40 8.74
N HIS A 122 13.12 11.57 9.90
CA HIS A 122 14.52 11.25 10.13
C HIS A 122 14.67 10.68 11.52
N PHE A 123 14.94 9.39 11.57
CA PHE A 123 15.31 8.63 12.74
C PHE A 123 16.84 8.40 12.78
N SER A 124 17.45 8.17 11.60
CA SER A 124 18.88 8.03 11.39
C SER A 124 19.30 8.37 9.93
N ASP A 125 20.60 8.27 9.64
CA ASP A 125 21.17 8.52 8.31
C ASP A 125 20.79 7.47 7.24
N MET A 126 20.24 6.30 7.65
CA MET A 126 19.89 5.21 6.73
C MET A 126 18.53 4.61 7.07
N ASP A 127 17.47 5.42 7.01
CA ASP A 127 16.11 4.99 7.31
C ASP A 127 15.37 4.46 6.08
N ILE A 128 14.69 3.33 6.26
CA ILE A 128 13.76 2.76 5.29
C ILE A 128 12.36 2.81 5.91
N ILE A 129 11.47 3.59 5.29
CA ILE A 129 10.05 3.59 5.65
C ILE A 129 9.36 2.42 4.96
N THR A 130 8.63 1.63 5.73
CA THR A 130 7.98 0.41 5.23
C THR A 130 6.46 0.55 5.14
N SER A 131 5.83 1.27 6.07
CA SER A 131 4.40 1.53 6.02
C SER A 131 4.02 2.79 6.78
N PHE A 132 2.84 3.30 6.45
CA PHE A 132 2.18 4.32 7.24
C PHE A 132 0.65 4.18 7.11
N ILE A 133 -0.05 4.71 8.11
CA ILE A 133 -1.50 4.87 8.17
C ILE A 133 -1.86 6.28 8.60
N VAL A 134 -3.11 6.69 8.36
CA VAL A 134 -3.68 7.93 8.90
C VAL A 134 -4.91 7.57 9.69
N ASN A 135 -4.96 7.97 10.95
CA ASN A 135 -6.05 7.64 11.86
C ASN A 135 -7.23 8.61 11.76
N GLU A 136 -8.26 8.35 12.56
CA GLU A 136 -9.49 9.14 12.59
C GLU A 136 -9.30 10.58 13.11
N ASN A 137 -8.17 10.84 13.80
CA ASN A 137 -7.73 12.16 14.27
C ASN A 137 -6.83 12.88 13.25
N GLN A 138 -6.66 12.32 12.04
CA GLN A 138 -5.76 12.80 10.99
C GLN A 138 -4.28 12.79 11.39
N GLU A 139 -3.91 12.00 12.39
CA GLU A 139 -2.53 11.75 12.76
C GLU A 139 -1.94 10.69 11.82
N VAL A 140 -0.69 10.90 11.42
CA VAL A 140 0.04 9.93 10.61
C VAL A 140 0.89 9.08 11.52
N ILE A 141 0.73 7.75 11.43
CA ILE A 141 1.61 6.80 12.10
C ILE A 141 2.50 6.16 11.04
N VAL A 142 3.80 6.32 11.20
CA VAL A 142 4.83 5.82 10.28
C VAL A 142 5.66 4.77 11.00
N ILE A 143 5.93 3.67 10.29
CA ILE A 143 6.89 2.66 10.74
C ILE A 143 8.00 2.48 9.71
N GLY A 144 9.16 2.09 10.21
CA GLY A 144 10.32 1.80 9.38
C GLY A 144 11.41 1.15 10.20
N TYR A 145 12.55 0.95 9.56
CA TYR A 145 13.76 0.49 10.22
C TYR A 145 14.98 1.20 9.66
N SER A 146 16.02 1.30 10.47
CA SER A 146 17.31 1.79 10.04
C SER A 146 18.22 0.65 9.57
N THR A 147 19.12 0.89 8.64
CA THR A 147 20.21 -0.06 8.34
C THR A 147 21.54 0.34 8.97
N PHE A 148 21.53 1.34 9.86
CA PHE A 148 22.71 1.79 10.56
C PHE A 148 23.03 0.87 11.74
N LYS A 149 24.02 -0.04 11.59
CA LYS A 149 24.53 -1.03 12.57
C LYS A 149 24.15 -0.80 14.06
N ARG A 150 22.91 -1.08 14.47
CA ARG A 150 22.51 -1.28 15.87
C ARG A 150 21.81 -2.62 16.01
N SER A 151 21.51 -3.00 17.25
CA SER A 151 20.89 -4.29 17.58
C SER A 151 19.39 -4.31 17.35
N SER A 152 18.70 -3.17 17.55
CA SER A 152 17.29 -2.97 17.20
C SER A 152 17.21 -1.67 16.41
N ASP A 153 16.66 -1.75 15.21
CA ASP A 153 16.69 -0.67 14.23
C ASP A 153 15.30 -0.18 13.84
N SER A 154 14.25 -0.81 14.36
CA SER A 154 12.88 -0.47 14.01
C SER A 154 12.34 0.71 14.81
N PHE A 155 11.56 1.56 14.15
CA PHE A 155 10.99 2.75 14.77
C PHE A 155 9.53 2.94 14.40
N ILE A 156 8.84 3.70 15.26
CA ILE A 156 7.49 4.20 15.04
C ILE A 156 7.46 5.69 15.33
N ILE A 157 6.78 6.46 14.49
CA ILE A 157 6.66 7.92 14.59
C ILE A 157 5.19 8.31 14.47
N ARG A 158 4.74 9.22 15.33
CA ARG A 158 3.43 9.87 15.28
C ARG A 158 3.59 11.32 14.88
N ILE A 159 2.88 11.70 13.83
CA ILE A 159 2.80 13.08 13.33
C ILE A 159 1.36 13.56 13.51
N ASN A 160 1.17 14.70 14.16
CA ASN A 160 -0.17 15.24 14.39
C ASN A 160 -0.78 15.81 13.09
N GLN A 161 -2.06 16.20 13.15
CA GLN A 161 -2.79 16.76 12.01
C GLN A 161 -2.17 18.03 11.38
N ASN A 162 -1.28 18.72 12.11
CA ASN A 162 -0.57 19.94 11.69
C ASN A 162 0.81 19.65 11.09
N GLY A 163 1.24 18.39 11.05
CA GLY A 163 2.54 17.99 10.51
C GLY A 163 3.69 18.02 11.53
N GLU A 164 3.39 18.12 12.82
CA GLU A 164 4.40 18.11 13.88
C GLU A 164 4.60 16.68 14.41
N ILE A 165 5.86 16.24 14.53
CA ILE A 165 6.17 14.98 15.22
C ILE A 165 5.86 15.16 16.71
N ILE A 166 4.95 14.34 17.23
CA ILE A 166 4.52 14.39 18.64
C ILE A 166 4.95 13.17 19.46
N SER A 167 5.41 12.10 18.81
CA SER A 167 5.99 10.94 19.47
C SER A 167 6.88 10.16 18.49
N GLU A 168 7.98 9.62 18.99
CA GLU A 168 8.87 8.70 18.28
C GLU A 168 9.42 7.68 19.27
N LYS A 169 9.47 6.40 18.87
CA LYS A 169 10.05 5.32 19.69
C LYS A 169 10.81 4.32 18.83
N ILE A 170 11.85 3.73 19.44
CA ILE A 170 12.43 2.47 18.97
C ILE A 170 11.46 1.36 19.37
N LEU A 171 11.15 0.49 18.42
CA LEU A 171 10.38 -0.71 18.65
C LEU A 171 11.36 -1.83 19.01
N ASP A 172 11.67 -1.98 20.30
CA ASP A 172 12.54 -3.06 20.82
C ASP A 172 11.77 -4.38 20.88
N ILE A 173 11.37 -4.86 19.69
CA ILE A 173 10.59 -6.08 19.50
C ILE A 173 11.55 -7.27 19.56
N SER A 174 12.57 -7.30 18.69
CA SER A 174 13.57 -8.38 18.59
C SER A 174 14.81 -7.86 17.86
N PRO A 175 16.02 -8.42 18.03
CA PRO A 175 17.18 -7.97 17.26
C PRO A 175 16.99 -8.06 15.74
N TYR A 176 17.40 -7.00 15.02
CA TYR A 176 17.34 -6.88 13.54
C TYR A 176 15.94 -7.15 12.94
N GLU A 177 14.92 -6.71 13.65
CA GLU A 177 13.53 -6.73 13.23
C GLU A 177 13.24 -5.72 12.13
N ARG A 178 12.31 -6.05 11.23
CA ARG A 178 11.85 -5.16 10.17
C ARG A 178 10.33 -5.22 10.05
N PRO A 179 9.60 -4.20 10.53
CA PRO A 179 8.16 -4.14 10.39
C PRO A 179 7.81 -3.81 8.95
N TYR A 180 6.83 -4.51 8.39
CA TYR A 180 6.37 -4.30 7.02
C TYR A 180 4.93 -3.79 6.94
N LYS A 181 4.10 -4.07 7.94
CA LYS A 181 2.71 -3.57 8.00
C LYS A 181 2.36 -3.06 9.38
N ILE A 182 1.47 -2.09 9.38
CA ILE A 182 0.81 -1.54 10.55
C ILE A 182 -0.68 -1.37 10.26
N ILE A 183 -1.53 -1.66 11.24
CA ILE A 183 -2.95 -1.33 11.26
C ILE A 183 -3.33 -0.86 12.66
N GLU A 184 -4.38 -0.04 12.77
CA GLU A 184 -4.90 0.48 14.05
C GLU A 184 -6.29 -0.11 14.30
N ASP A 185 -6.58 -0.49 15.55
CA ASP A 185 -7.95 -0.88 15.95
C ASP A 185 -8.79 0.32 16.42
N TYR A 186 -10.07 0.05 16.68
CA TYR A 186 -11.03 1.06 17.12
C TYR A 186 -10.72 1.66 18.51
N GLU A 187 -9.77 1.09 19.26
CA GLU A 187 -9.31 1.60 20.56
C GLU A 187 -8.04 2.46 20.43
N GLY A 188 -7.50 2.61 19.22
CA GLY A 188 -6.25 3.31 18.97
C GLY A 188 -5.00 2.48 19.31
N ASN A 189 -5.12 1.16 19.46
CA ASN A 189 -3.97 0.28 19.55
C ASN A 189 -3.46 -0.03 18.14
N PHE A 190 -2.16 -0.31 18.03
CA PHE A 190 -1.53 -0.63 16.75
C PHE A 190 -1.13 -2.09 16.70
N TYR A 191 -1.28 -2.72 15.55
CA TYR A 191 -0.74 -4.05 15.27
C TYR A 191 0.31 -3.96 14.19
N LEU A 192 1.38 -4.73 14.37
CA LEU A 192 2.56 -4.74 13.51
C LEU A 192 2.90 -6.17 13.14
N THR A 193 3.42 -6.37 11.94
CA THR A 193 4.07 -7.63 11.56
C THR A 193 5.24 -7.36 10.62
N GLY A 194 6.16 -8.32 10.57
CA GLY A 194 7.37 -8.24 9.77
C GLY A 194 8.22 -9.48 9.93
N GLU A 195 9.53 -9.33 9.70
CA GLU A 195 10.53 -10.38 9.91
C GLU A 195 11.45 -10.05 11.09
N SER A 196 11.91 -11.08 11.80
CA SER A 196 12.97 -10.99 12.83
C SER A 196 14.18 -11.82 12.40
N LYS A 197 15.30 -11.17 12.06
CA LYS A 197 16.43 -11.86 11.40
C LYS A 197 17.25 -12.77 12.30
N ASP A 198 17.35 -12.48 13.60
CA ASP A 198 18.37 -13.11 14.46
C ASP A 198 18.04 -14.57 14.88
N MET A 199 17.02 -15.20 14.27
CA MET A 199 16.59 -16.58 14.58
C MET A 199 16.11 -17.40 13.36
N ASN A 200 16.63 -17.15 12.15
CA ASN A 200 16.17 -17.74 10.88
C ASN A 200 14.84 -17.17 10.34
N PHE A 201 14.62 -15.86 10.50
CA PHE A 201 13.46 -15.10 9.99
C PHE A 201 12.12 -15.62 10.52
N ASP A 202 11.80 -15.30 11.77
CA ASP A 202 10.47 -15.54 12.32
C ASP A 202 9.50 -14.44 11.90
N ILE A 203 8.21 -14.78 11.82
CA ILE A 203 7.14 -13.79 11.74
C ILE A 203 6.94 -13.25 13.15
N PHE A 204 7.20 -11.97 13.39
CA PHE A 204 6.68 -11.33 14.59
C PHE A 204 5.30 -10.76 14.32
N VAL A 205 4.43 -10.85 15.31
CA VAL A 205 3.16 -10.12 15.38
C VAL A 205 3.13 -9.42 16.72
N CYS A 206 2.96 -8.10 16.70
CA CYS A 206 3.05 -7.29 17.90
C CYS A 206 1.84 -6.36 17.99
N LYS A 207 1.26 -6.25 19.19
CA LYS A 207 0.27 -5.22 19.52
C LYS A 207 0.90 -4.18 20.42
N LEU A 208 0.73 -2.93 20.05
CA LEU A 208 1.13 -1.76 20.82
C LEU A 208 -0.08 -0.99 21.33
N SER A 209 0.06 -0.35 22.48
CA SER A 209 -0.88 0.63 22.99
C SER A 209 -0.90 1.90 22.13
N ASN A 210 -1.86 2.78 22.39
CA ASN A 210 -1.86 4.12 21.80
C ASN A 210 -0.63 4.97 22.20
N ASP A 211 0.12 4.59 23.23
CA ASP A 211 1.38 5.27 23.58
C ASP A 211 2.61 4.53 23.04
N PHE A 212 2.41 3.55 22.14
CA PHE A 212 3.45 2.70 21.57
C PHE A 212 4.15 1.81 22.60
N ASP A 213 3.47 1.41 23.67
CA ASP A 213 3.98 0.40 24.60
C ASP A 213 3.56 -0.99 24.13
N VAL A 214 4.46 -1.98 24.21
CA VAL A 214 4.14 -3.35 23.82
C VAL A 214 3.09 -3.92 24.78
N LEU A 215 1.92 -4.27 24.24
CA LEU A 215 0.85 -4.96 24.97
C LEU A 215 1.05 -6.47 24.92
N TRP A 216 1.38 -6.99 23.75
CA TRP A 216 1.80 -8.37 23.55
C TRP A 216 2.62 -8.50 22.27
N ILE A 217 3.40 -9.55 22.21
CA ILE A 217 4.19 -9.94 21.05
C ILE A 217 4.19 -11.46 20.94
N ASP A 218 4.03 -11.97 19.73
CA ASP A 218 4.18 -13.38 19.39
C ASP A 218 5.15 -13.55 18.23
N TYR A 219 5.79 -14.71 18.20
CA TYR A 219 6.72 -15.13 17.17
C TYR A 219 6.27 -16.46 16.60
N TYR A 220 6.04 -16.50 15.30
CA TYR A 220 5.84 -17.75 14.59
C TYR A 220 7.15 -18.17 13.92
N ASP A 221 7.62 -19.35 14.34
CA ASP A 221 8.74 -20.11 13.78
C ASP A 221 8.24 -21.49 13.38
N ASN A 222 8.50 -21.90 12.14
CA ASN A 222 8.23 -23.26 11.67
C ASN A 222 9.48 -24.15 11.64
N ASN A 223 10.15 -24.28 12.79
CA ASN A 223 11.34 -25.11 13.00
C ASN A 223 12.52 -24.70 12.09
N ASN A 224 12.97 -23.44 12.19
CA ASN A 224 14.08 -22.87 11.41
C ASN A 224 13.79 -22.79 9.90
N TRP A 225 12.53 -22.61 9.53
CA TRP A 225 12.18 -22.27 8.15
C TRP A 225 12.30 -20.77 7.97
N VAL A 226 12.44 -20.32 6.74
CA VAL A 226 12.44 -18.88 6.46
C VAL A 226 10.99 -18.43 6.39
N ASP A 227 10.63 -17.57 7.33
CA ASP A 227 9.29 -17.05 7.50
C ASP A 227 9.30 -15.50 7.43
N GLY A 228 8.14 -14.88 7.18
CA GLY A 228 8.06 -13.41 7.15
C GLY A 228 6.64 -12.88 7.04
N GLY A 229 6.29 -11.93 7.92
CA GLY A 229 4.97 -11.30 7.95
C GLY A 229 4.84 -10.19 6.92
N LEU A 230 3.80 -10.22 6.08
CA LEU A 230 3.63 -9.31 4.93
C LEU A 230 2.29 -8.57 4.91
N GLY A 231 1.28 -9.05 5.63
CA GLY A 231 -0.09 -8.53 5.61
C GLY A 231 -0.74 -8.53 6.98
N LEU A 232 -1.62 -7.56 7.23
CA LEU A 232 -2.46 -7.47 8.42
C LEU A 232 -3.88 -7.06 8.03
N GLU A 233 -4.87 -7.69 8.64
CA GLU A 233 -6.27 -7.30 8.59
C GLU A 233 -6.92 -7.43 9.97
N LEU A 234 -7.93 -6.59 10.24
CA LEU A 234 -8.74 -6.66 11.45
C LEU A 234 -10.15 -7.10 11.10
N VAL A 235 -10.64 -8.14 11.77
CA VAL A 235 -11.99 -8.70 11.59
C VAL A 235 -12.65 -8.80 12.95
N ASP A 236 -13.67 -7.96 13.19
CA ASP A 236 -14.43 -7.91 14.44
C ASP A 236 -13.54 -7.83 15.72
N GLY A 237 -12.41 -7.14 15.61
CA GLY A 237 -11.44 -6.95 16.70
C GLY A 237 -10.40 -8.06 16.84
N ASN A 238 -10.50 -9.15 16.07
CA ASN A 238 -9.45 -10.14 15.92
C ASN A 238 -8.47 -9.69 14.82
N LEU A 239 -7.21 -10.06 14.98
CA LEU A 239 -6.16 -9.77 14.00
C LEU A 239 -5.91 -10.99 13.12
N ILE A 240 -5.70 -10.74 11.84
CA ILE A 240 -5.23 -11.74 10.88
C ILE A 240 -3.89 -11.26 10.35
N ALA A 241 -2.84 -12.01 10.67
CA ALA A 241 -1.52 -11.82 10.09
C ALA A 241 -1.33 -12.78 8.91
N ALA A 242 -0.85 -12.26 7.79
CA ALA A 242 -0.53 -13.05 6.61
C ALA A 242 0.96 -12.93 6.30
N GLY A 243 1.59 -14.03 5.88
CA GLY A 243 3.01 -14.08 5.61
C GLY A 243 3.38 -15.26 4.72
N TYR A 244 4.67 -15.54 4.64
CA TYR A 244 5.19 -16.72 3.96
C TYR A 244 5.93 -17.61 4.95
N SER A 245 6.02 -18.91 4.65
CA SER A 245 6.78 -19.88 5.43
C SER A 245 7.32 -21.00 4.55
N GLY A 246 8.60 -21.34 4.64
CA GLY A 246 9.19 -22.37 3.78
C GLY A 246 10.63 -22.75 4.12
N LYS A 247 11.02 -23.96 3.75
CA LYS A 247 12.34 -24.50 4.11
C LYS A 247 13.46 -23.84 3.30
N GLU A 248 14.49 -23.37 3.99
CA GLU A 248 15.72 -22.86 3.37
C GLU A 248 16.35 -23.91 2.44
N GLY A 249 16.60 -23.54 1.18
CA GLY A 249 17.23 -24.39 0.16
C GLY A 249 16.29 -25.00 -0.89
N TRP A 250 14.98 -25.07 -0.64
CA TRP A 250 14.00 -25.48 -1.66
C TRP A 250 13.32 -24.28 -2.31
N TYR A 251 13.39 -23.10 -1.68
CA TYR A 251 12.79 -21.84 -2.14
C TYR A 251 11.28 -21.94 -2.44
N VAL A 252 10.61 -22.94 -1.86
CA VAL A 252 9.15 -23.11 -1.94
C VAL A 252 8.57 -22.57 -0.63
N PHE A 253 8.05 -21.35 -0.71
CA PHE A 253 7.35 -20.71 0.38
C PHE A 253 5.84 -20.91 0.18
N ASP A 254 5.14 -21.38 1.21
CA ASP A 254 3.67 -21.34 1.21
C ASP A 254 3.19 -20.07 1.92
N THR A 255 1.98 -19.63 1.58
CA THR A 255 1.32 -18.57 2.34
C THR A 255 0.82 -19.11 3.67
N VAL A 256 1.07 -18.37 4.75
CA VAL A 256 0.53 -18.66 6.09
C VAL A 256 -0.40 -17.53 6.55
N PHE A 257 -1.46 -17.90 7.24
CA PHE A 257 -2.39 -17.01 7.91
C PHE A 257 -2.47 -17.42 9.38
N ILE A 258 -2.29 -16.44 10.28
CA ILE A 258 -2.34 -16.63 11.73
C ILE A 258 -3.38 -15.67 12.27
N GLU A 259 -4.40 -16.19 12.92
CA GLU A 259 -5.47 -15.40 13.52
C GLU A 259 -5.25 -15.27 15.02
N TYR A 260 -5.32 -14.05 15.53
CA TYR A 260 -5.15 -13.73 16.94
C TYR A 260 -6.43 -13.13 17.51
N SER A 261 -6.77 -13.59 18.70
CA SER A 261 -7.69 -12.85 19.58
C SER A 261 -7.10 -11.49 19.96
N LYS A 262 -7.95 -10.58 20.43
CA LYS A 262 -7.54 -9.25 20.90
C LYS A 262 -6.48 -9.30 22.01
N GLU A 263 -6.53 -10.35 22.83
CA GLU A 263 -5.60 -10.64 23.93
C GLU A 263 -4.27 -11.26 23.47
N GLY A 264 -4.10 -11.55 22.18
CA GLY A 264 -2.86 -12.08 21.61
C GLY A 264 -2.77 -13.61 21.59
N ASN A 265 -3.84 -14.33 21.93
CA ASN A 265 -3.85 -15.80 21.77
C ASN A 265 -4.10 -16.18 20.31
N VAL A 266 -3.29 -17.10 19.78
CA VAL A 266 -3.53 -17.73 18.47
C VAL A 266 -4.84 -18.51 18.51
N THR A 267 -5.75 -18.18 17.61
CA THR A 267 -7.09 -18.80 17.48
C THR A 267 -7.18 -19.75 16.30
N SER A 268 -6.41 -19.50 15.24
CA SER A 268 -6.38 -20.32 14.03
C SER A 268 -5.04 -20.16 13.32
N PHE A 269 -4.61 -21.23 12.65
CA PHE A 269 -3.45 -21.26 11.77
C PHE A 269 -3.84 -21.96 10.47
N THR A 270 -3.58 -21.31 9.34
CA THR A 270 -3.86 -21.86 8.02
C THR A 270 -2.64 -21.70 7.11
N ARG A 271 -2.28 -22.77 6.40
CA ARG A 271 -1.20 -22.78 5.40
C ARG A 271 -1.76 -23.16 4.04
N LYS A 272 -1.44 -22.39 3.01
CA LYS A 272 -1.91 -22.61 1.63
C LYS A 272 -0.76 -22.49 0.64
N SER A 273 -0.66 -23.47 -0.25
CA SER A 273 0.17 -23.41 -1.45
C SER A 273 -0.73 -23.01 -2.63
N PHE A 274 -0.71 -21.73 -3.00
CA PHE A 274 -1.56 -21.16 -4.03
C PHE A 274 -0.99 -21.32 -5.43
N SER A 275 0.33 -21.13 -5.63
CA SER A 275 0.97 -21.27 -6.95
C SER A 275 1.54 -22.66 -7.21
N GLY A 276 1.80 -23.45 -6.15
CA GLY A 276 2.65 -24.65 -6.25
C GLY A 276 4.14 -24.33 -6.37
N GLY A 277 4.51 -23.03 -6.27
CA GLY A 277 5.85 -22.50 -6.22
C GLY A 277 6.08 -21.73 -4.91
N SER A 278 6.57 -20.49 -5.00
CA SER A 278 7.06 -19.71 -3.86
C SER A 278 6.20 -18.46 -3.63
N ASP A 279 5.17 -18.63 -2.83
CA ASP A 279 4.07 -17.70 -2.64
C ASP A 279 4.47 -16.52 -1.75
N TRP A 280 4.57 -15.33 -2.34
CA TRP A 280 4.75 -14.07 -1.62
C TRP A 280 3.57 -13.13 -1.84
N ILE A 281 2.99 -12.65 -0.73
CA ILE A 281 1.89 -11.69 -0.78
C ILE A 281 2.44 -10.27 -0.96
N LYS A 282 2.08 -9.61 -2.07
CA LYS A 282 2.37 -8.19 -2.30
C LYS A 282 1.36 -7.27 -1.61
N GLU A 283 0.10 -7.67 -1.65
CA GLU A 283 -0.97 -6.96 -0.96
C GLU A 283 -2.04 -7.93 -0.48
N PHE A 284 -2.60 -7.65 0.69
CA PHE A 284 -3.65 -8.42 1.34
C PHE A 284 -4.72 -7.45 1.79
N LYS A 285 -5.98 -7.71 1.45
CA LYS A 285 -7.12 -6.92 1.87
C LYS A 285 -8.33 -7.75 2.25
N ARG A 286 -9.05 -7.31 3.28
CA ARG A 286 -10.36 -7.84 3.66
C ARG A 286 -11.50 -7.02 3.09
N ASN A 287 -12.58 -7.67 2.64
CA ASN A 287 -13.89 -7.04 2.45
C ASN A 287 -15.03 -8.04 2.69
N ASN A 288 -15.95 -7.71 3.62
CA ASN A 288 -17.13 -8.50 3.99
C ASN A 288 -16.83 -9.91 4.48
N ASP A 289 -16.92 -10.95 3.64
CA ASP A 289 -16.59 -12.37 3.94
C ASP A 289 -15.44 -12.94 3.08
N HIS A 290 -14.81 -12.10 2.25
CA HIS A 290 -13.72 -12.49 1.37
C HIS A 290 -12.40 -11.78 1.71
N TYR A 291 -11.32 -12.45 1.34
CA TYR A 291 -9.98 -11.87 1.28
C TYR A 291 -9.55 -11.70 -0.17
N TYR A 292 -8.74 -10.68 -0.41
CA TYR A 292 -8.23 -10.33 -1.73
C TYR A 292 -6.73 -10.18 -1.61
N LEU A 293 -5.99 -10.80 -2.54
CA LEU A 293 -4.54 -10.71 -2.52
C LEU A 293 -3.93 -10.62 -3.91
N ILE A 294 -2.82 -9.89 -3.98
CA ILE A 294 -1.88 -9.93 -5.10
C ILE A 294 -0.72 -10.82 -4.65
N LEU A 295 -0.50 -11.91 -5.36
CA LEU A 295 0.53 -12.90 -5.08
C LEU A 295 1.59 -12.87 -6.18
N ILE A 296 2.85 -13.06 -5.81
CA ILE A 296 3.92 -13.45 -6.74
C ILE A 296 4.44 -14.83 -6.37
N ASP A 297 4.60 -15.69 -7.36
CA ASP A 297 5.41 -16.90 -7.27
C ASP A 297 6.86 -16.52 -7.60
N LEU A 298 7.73 -16.44 -6.58
CA LEU A 298 9.12 -16.04 -6.76
C LEU A 298 9.94 -17.00 -7.63
N LEU A 299 9.54 -18.27 -7.76
CA LEU A 299 10.28 -19.25 -8.57
C LEU A 299 10.02 -19.05 -10.05
N THR A 300 8.77 -18.74 -10.41
CA THR A 300 8.37 -18.61 -11.82
C THR A 300 8.27 -17.16 -12.29
N GLY A 301 8.21 -16.20 -11.36
CA GLY A 301 7.93 -14.80 -11.61
C GLY A 301 6.49 -14.52 -12.04
N LYS A 302 5.59 -15.51 -11.92
CA LYS A 302 4.18 -15.34 -12.23
C LYS A 302 3.47 -14.62 -11.10
N GLU A 303 2.50 -13.79 -11.44
CA GLU A 303 1.70 -13.06 -10.47
C GLU A 303 0.23 -13.43 -10.58
N TYR A 304 -0.49 -13.35 -9.48
CA TYR A 304 -1.90 -13.72 -9.39
C TYR A 304 -2.70 -12.69 -8.63
N SER A 305 -3.87 -12.34 -9.17
CA SER A 305 -4.93 -11.69 -8.40
C SER A 305 -5.89 -12.76 -7.90
N MET A 306 -6.18 -12.75 -6.59
CA MET A 306 -6.93 -13.83 -5.97
C MET A 306 -8.02 -13.28 -5.05
N LYS A 307 -9.15 -14.00 -5.05
CA LYS A 307 -10.25 -13.86 -4.11
C LYS A 307 -10.36 -15.17 -3.33
N LEU A 308 -10.31 -15.07 -2.01
CA LEU A 308 -10.44 -16.18 -1.09
C LEU A 308 -11.73 -16.04 -0.27
N ASP A 309 -12.27 -17.16 0.20
CA ASP A 309 -13.36 -17.18 1.16
C ASP A 309 -12.86 -16.97 2.60
N TYR A 310 -13.78 -17.09 3.57
CA TYR A 310 -13.49 -16.93 4.99
C TYR A 310 -12.38 -17.88 5.50
N TYR A 311 -12.23 -19.07 4.91
CA TYR A 311 -11.26 -20.10 5.30
C TYR A 311 -9.97 -20.05 4.47
N PHE A 312 -9.76 -18.96 3.75
CA PHE A 312 -8.64 -18.76 2.82
C PHE A 312 -8.62 -19.76 1.66
N ASP A 313 -9.74 -20.41 1.34
CA ASP A 313 -9.87 -21.25 0.17
C ASP A 313 -10.11 -20.40 -1.09
N VAL A 314 -9.55 -20.85 -2.21
CA VAL A 314 -9.56 -20.08 -3.46
C VAL A 314 -10.98 -20.07 -4.04
N VAL A 315 -11.60 -18.89 -4.07
CA VAL A 315 -12.86 -18.64 -4.78
C VAL A 315 -12.59 -18.30 -6.24
N LYS A 316 -11.60 -17.42 -6.49
CA LYS A 316 -11.16 -17.06 -7.83
C LYS A 316 -9.66 -16.78 -7.83
N LYS A 317 -8.97 -17.24 -8.87
CA LYS A 317 -7.54 -17.00 -9.11
C LYS A 317 -7.36 -16.66 -10.58
N VAL A 318 -6.71 -15.53 -10.85
CA VAL A 318 -6.41 -15.06 -12.22
C VAL A 318 -4.91 -14.82 -12.30
N GLU A 319 -4.24 -15.45 -13.27
CA GLU A 319 -2.84 -15.15 -13.60
C GLU A 319 -2.78 -13.78 -14.28
N ILE A 320 -1.92 -12.91 -13.77
CA ILE A 320 -1.70 -11.56 -14.29
C ILE A 320 -0.77 -11.67 -15.50
N SER A 321 -1.10 -10.96 -16.59
CA SER A 321 -0.29 -11.01 -17.80
C SER A 321 1.08 -10.38 -17.60
N LYS A 322 2.11 -10.85 -18.31
CA LYS A 322 3.50 -10.37 -18.16
C LYS A 322 3.71 -8.91 -18.56
N ASP A 323 2.82 -8.37 -19.38
CA ASP A 323 2.80 -6.96 -19.81
C ASP A 323 1.95 -6.07 -18.89
N GLU A 324 1.36 -6.63 -17.83
CA GLU A 324 0.60 -5.93 -16.81
C GLU A 324 1.39 -5.90 -15.51
N ILE A 325 1.36 -4.74 -14.85
CA ILE A 325 2.01 -4.54 -13.56
C ILE A 325 0.90 -4.35 -12.51
N PRO A 326 0.75 -5.26 -11.53
CA PRO A 326 -0.18 -5.05 -10.44
C PRO A 326 0.32 -3.93 -9.53
N ILE A 327 -0.57 -2.99 -9.20
CA ILE A 327 -0.22 -1.78 -8.45
C ILE A 327 -0.80 -1.82 -7.06
N LYS A 328 -2.13 -1.99 -6.96
CA LYS A 328 -2.83 -1.90 -5.68
C LYS A 328 -4.21 -2.55 -5.71
N ILE A 329 -4.66 -3.02 -4.55
CA ILE A 329 -6.05 -3.36 -4.30
C ILE A 329 -6.75 -2.12 -3.72
N ILE A 330 -7.79 -1.64 -4.40
CA ILE A 330 -8.61 -0.53 -3.93
C ILE A 330 -10.06 -0.97 -3.74
N LYS A 331 -10.71 -0.34 -2.77
CA LYS A 331 -12.16 -0.40 -2.64
C LYS A 331 -12.73 0.77 -3.44
N ILE A 332 -13.78 0.55 -4.23
CA ILE A 332 -14.59 1.58 -4.88
C ILE A 332 -16.04 1.25 -4.54
N ASN A 333 -16.72 2.13 -3.80
CA ASN A 333 -18.00 1.84 -3.16
C ASN A 333 -17.90 0.59 -2.26
N ASN A 334 -18.64 -0.47 -2.55
CA ASN A 334 -18.63 -1.73 -1.79
C ASN A 334 -17.78 -2.83 -2.41
N ASP A 335 -17.23 -2.59 -3.59
CA ASP A 335 -16.53 -3.59 -4.39
C ASP A 335 -15.02 -3.41 -4.32
N ILE A 336 -14.31 -4.54 -4.43
CA ILE A 336 -12.85 -4.58 -4.47
C ILE A 336 -12.40 -4.68 -5.92
N TYR A 337 -11.45 -3.83 -6.27
CA TYR A 337 -10.80 -3.78 -7.58
C TYR A 337 -9.29 -3.95 -7.43
N PHE A 338 -8.72 -4.69 -8.36
CA PHE A 338 -7.28 -4.79 -8.57
C PHE A 338 -6.88 -3.77 -9.62
N VAL A 339 -5.97 -2.87 -9.28
CA VAL A 339 -5.47 -1.84 -10.18
C VAL A 339 -4.18 -2.32 -10.83
N PHE A 340 -4.12 -2.19 -12.14
CA PHE A 340 -2.99 -2.56 -12.96
C PHE A 340 -2.53 -1.39 -13.82
N GLN A 341 -1.28 -1.46 -14.23
CA GLN A 341 -0.72 -0.65 -15.29
C GLN A 341 -0.32 -1.53 -16.47
N LYS A 342 -0.68 -1.11 -17.68
CA LYS A 342 -0.18 -1.65 -18.94
C LYS A 342 0.22 -0.49 -19.82
N GLU A 343 1.51 -0.41 -20.15
CA GLU A 343 2.10 0.77 -20.79
C GLU A 343 1.77 2.06 -20.00
N ASN A 344 1.04 3.00 -20.60
CA ASN A 344 0.58 4.23 -19.94
C ASN A 344 -0.90 4.18 -19.51
N VAL A 345 -1.57 3.03 -19.63
CA VAL A 345 -2.97 2.86 -19.25
C VAL A 345 -3.05 2.24 -17.86
N ILE A 346 -3.89 2.84 -17.02
CA ILE A 346 -4.20 2.38 -15.67
C ILE A 346 -5.65 1.92 -15.68
N PHE A 347 -5.88 0.69 -15.27
CA PHE A 347 -7.21 0.07 -15.31
C PHE A 347 -7.46 -0.75 -14.04
N ALA A 348 -8.74 -1.00 -13.79
CA ALA A 348 -9.22 -1.77 -12.66
C ALA A 348 -9.94 -3.03 -13.15
N GLN A 349 -9.67 -4.15 -12.50
CA GLN A 349 -10.36 -5.42 -12.72
C GLN A 349 -11.10 -5.85 -11.45
N TYR A 350 -12.30 -6.39 -11.63
CA TYR A 350 -13.07 -7.02 -10.56
C TYR A 350 -12.90 -8.54 -10.56
N LEU A 351 -12.88 -9.17 -9.37
CA LEU A 351 -12.80 -10.62 -9.21
C LEU A 351 -14.12 -11.29 -8.79
#